data_AF-A0A564YQE4-F1
#
_entry.id   AF-A0A564YQE4-F1
#
_cell.length_a   1.000
_cell.length_b   1.000
_cell.length_c   1.000
_cell.angle_alpha   90.00
_cell.angle_beta   90.00
_cell.angle_gamma   90.00
#
_symmetry.space_group_name_H-M   'P 1'
#
loop_
_entity.id
_entity.type
_entity.pdbx_description
1 polymer ?
#
loop_
_entity_poly.entity_id
_entity_poly.type
_entity_poly.pdbx_seq_one_letter_code
_entity_poly.pdbx_strand_id
1 'polypeptide(L)'
;MGDSVFLSSIDSSDSLKSLLSGISITSISSDCHNERSGETHDFAVSNNPKRNLSIRLSGRSRESTHNRERLKQIPNEGRYLSAPCQRSHKPAQDFNDNDSISPFLHVLENNGNNRRNQSSPHQQQLAKKKSDYKKAAQQPSKLKKEEKDKKRQEEEELGKKKRIAREKIRTWLEGKKLETMKQKELAEIAQTKENIQAANKRLQQIKAEEMYKEWLKAKKEAKIVEQQRRETERRSRELAELEKRKRVEESFQAWLRAKKANLTRRQTPYTKCISGGVVIKYFDRMAAPEPGFVNKNSWVS
;
A
#
# COMPACT_ATOMS: atom_id res chain seq x y z
N MET A 1 46.96 -36.09 -18.94
CA MET A 1 46.12 -35.34 -19.89
C MET A 1 44.68 -35.55 -19.44
N GLY A 2 43.93 -34.59 -18.95
CA GLY A 2 44.12 -33.18 -18.66
C GLY A 2 42.89 -32.73 -17.85
N ASP A 3 43.13 -31.79 -16.94
CA ASP A 3 42.25 -30.72 -16.44
C ASP A 3 40.90 -31.16 -15.83
N SER A 4 40.71 -31.23 -14.51
CA SER A 4 40.77 -30.16 -13.48
C SER A 4 39.92 -28.93 -13.81
N VAL A 5 38.65 -28.96 -13.39
CA VAL A 5 37.88 -27.74 -13.11
C VAL A 5 37.20 -27.89 -11.76
N PHE A 6 37.74 -27.16 -10.79
CA PHE A 6 37.14 -26.87 -9.49
C PHE A 6 35.94 -25.93 -9.69
N LEU A 7 34.76 -26.32 -9.20
CA LEU A 7 33.67 -25.38 -8.89
C LEU A 7 33.46 -25.40 -7.37
N SER A 8 34.05 -24.41 -6.71
CA SER A 8 33.79 -24.06 -5.32
C SER A 8 32.37 -23.53 -5.18
N SER A 9 31.52 -24.27 -4.46
CA SER A 9 30.29 -23.73 -3.86
C SER A 9 30.68 -22.71 -2.79
N ILE A 10 30.27 -21.46 -3.01
CA ILE A 10 30.36 -20.41 -2.00
C ILE A 10 29.07 -20.43 -1.20
N ASP A 11 29.22 -20.79 0.07
CA ASP A 11 28.23 -20.57 1.13
C ASP A 11 27.98 -19.07 1.30
N SER A 12 26.69 -18.68 1.29
CA SER A 12 26.22 -17.40 1.85
C SER A 12 24.76 -17.55 2.25
N SER A 13 24.54 -18.39 3.26
CA SER A 13 23.24 -18.66 3.90
C SER A 13 23.10 -17.96 5.26
N ASP A 14 23.83 -16.87 5.52
CA ASP A 14 23.89 -16.23 6.85
C ASP A 14 23.62 -14.71 6.89
N SER A 15 22.86 -14.14 5.95
CA SER A 15 22.59 -12.69 5.97
C SER A 15 21.12 -12.28 5.74
N LEU A 16 20.16 -13.02 6.29
CA LEU A 16 18.75 -12.55 6.35
C LEU A 16 18.03 -12.80 7.69
N LYS A 17 18.74 -13.21 8.76
CA LYS A 17 18.12 -13.49 10.07
C LYS A 17 18.13 -12.33 11.08
N SER A 18 18.64 -11.13 10.74
CA SER A 18 18.76 -10.03 11.72
C SER A 18 17.79 -8.85 11.55
N LEU A 19 16.81 -8.92 10.63
CA LEU A 19 15.86 -7.81 10.38
C LEU A 19 14.43 -8.03 10.90
N LEU A 20 14.16 -9.06 11.71
CA LEU A 20 12.81 -9.35 12.22
C LEU A 20 12.70 -9.43 13.76
N SER A 21 13.62 -8.83 14.52
CA SER A 21 13.54 -8.78 15.99
C SER A 21 12.77 -7.56 16.55
N GLY A 22 12.07 -6.80 15.70
CA GLY A 22 11.53 -5.48 16.08
C GLY A 22 10.01 -5.33 16.20
N ILE A 23 9.20 -6.39 16.03
CA ILE A 23 7.73 -6.27 16.13
C ILE A 23 7.29 -6.76 17.51
N SER A 24 7.22 -5.82 18.45
CA SER A 24 6.54 -6.01 19.74
C SER A 24 5.06 -6.27 19.50
N ILE A 25 4.63 -7.51 19.74
CA ILE A 25 3.22 -7.87 19.86
C ILE A 25 2.79 -7.44 21.26
N THR A 26 2.14 -6.29 21.38
CA THR A 26 1.41 -5.95 22.61
C THR A 26 0.15 -6.80 22.67
N SER A 27 0.13 -7.71 23.64
CA SER A 27 -1.00 -8.52 24.06
C SER A 27 -2.24 -7.66 24.31
N ILE A 28 -3.26 -7.82 23.47
CA ILE A 28 -4.60 -7.30 23.79
C ILE A 28 -5.27 -8.36 24.66
N SER A 29 -5.42 -7.98 25.92
CA SER A 29 -6.09 -8.70 26.99
C SER A 29 -7.50 -9.11 26.58
N SER A 30 -7.84 -10.34 26.96
CA SER A 30 -9.16 -10.95 26.80
C SER A 30 -9.94 -10.71 28.08
N ASP A 31 -10.74 -9.65 28.12
CA ASP A 31 -11.70 -9.44 29.21
C ASP A 31 -13.09 -9.87 28.75
N CYS A 32 -13.38 -11.11 29.11
CA CYS A 32 -14.70 -11.72 29.08
C CYS A 32 -15.47 -11.25 30.33
N HIS A 33 -16.38 -10.29 30.20
CA HIS A 33 -17.48 -10.14 31.16
C HIS A 33 -18.83 -10.25 30.47
N ASN A 34 -19.39 -11.43 30.66
CA ASN A 34 -20.79 -11.79 30.57
C ASN A 34 -21.45 -11.33 31.88
N GLU A 35 -22.39 -10.38 31.85
CA GLU A 35 -23.54 -10.40 32.75
C GLU A 35 -24.79 -9.80 32.09
N ARG A 36 -25.90 -10.34 32.57
CA ARG A 36 -27.22 -10.48 31.99
C ARG A 36 -28.18 -9.53 32.71
N SER A 37 -28.89 -8.70 31.96
CA SER A 37 -30.22 -8.17 32.33
C SER A 37 -30.80 -7.55 31.05
N GLY A 38 -31.91 -7.99 30.47
CA GLY A 38 -33.13 -8.44 31.13
C GLY A 38 -34.13 -7.29 31.18
N GLU A 39 -34.45 -6.67 30.04
CA GLU A 39 -35.58 -5.73 29.96
C GLU A 39 -36.31 -5.91 28.62
N THR A 40 -37.51 -6.47 28.76
CA THR A 40 -38.56 -6.57 27.76
C THR A 40 -39.18 -5.19 27.54
N HIS A 41 -39.10 -4.65 26.33
CA HIS A 41 -39.99 -3.58 25.89
C HIS A 41 -40.83 -4.06 24.72
N ASP A 42 -42.12 -4.21 25.02
CA ASP A 42 -43.19 -4.52 24.09
C ASP A 42 -43.46 -3.38 23.11
N PHE A 43 -43.74 -3.79 21.88
CA PHE A 43 -44.67 -3.22 20.89
C PHE A 43 -44.96 -1.71 20.87
N ALA A 44 -44.54 -1.08 19.77
CA ALA A 44 -45.43 -0.18 19.03
C ALA A 44 -45.16 -0.30 17.52
N VAL A 45 -46.06 -1.00 16.84
CA VAL A 45 -46.23 -0.99 15.38
C VAL A 45 -46.68 0.42 14.99
N SER A 46 -45.88 1.14 14.20
CA SER A 46 -46.33 2.33 13.49
C SER A 46 -46.04 2.16 12.01
N ASN A 47 -47.08 1.72 11.30
CA ASN A 47 -47.20 1.86 9.87
C ASN A 47 -47.32 3.35 9.53
N ASN A 48 -46.44 3.89 8.70
CA ASN A 48 -46.86 4.95 7.79
C ASN A 48 -46.03 5.01 6.49
N PRO A 49 -46.68 5.34 5.36
CA PRO A 49 -46.19 5.04 4.03
C PRO A 49 -45.39 6.19 3.39
N LYS A 50 -44.50 5.78 2.48
CA LYS A 50 -44.21 6.42 1.17
C LYS A 50 -44.46 7.93 1.07
N ARG A 51 -43.38 8.71 1.18
CA ARG A 51 -43.28 10.01 0.49
C ARG A 51 -42.16 9.94 -0.55
N ASN A 52 -42.57 9.68 -1.79
CA ASN A 52 -41.77 9.91 -2.98
C ASN A 52 -41.69 11.42 -3.20
N LEU A 53 -40.55 12.04 -2.89
CA LEU A 53 -40.21 13.37 -3.38
C LEU A 53 -39.36 13.21 -4.63
N SER A 54 -40.05 13.21 -5.78
CA SER A 54 -39.45 13.37 -7.11
C SER A 54 -39.05 14.83 -7.28
N ILE A 55 -37.78 15.14 -7.04
CA ILE A 55 -37.20 16.43 -7.43
C ILE A 55 -36.78 16.29 -8.89
N ARG A 56 -37.68 16.69 -9.80
CA ARG A 56 -37.34 16.97 -11.21
C ARG A 56 -36.48 18.24 -11.25
N LEU A 57 -35.17 18.10 -11.33
CA LEU A 57 -34.32 19.17 -11.82
C LEU A 57 -34.32 19.15 -13.35
N SER A 58 -35.09 20.09 -13.89
CA SER A 58 -34.96 20.68 -15.21
C SER A 58 -33.52 21.15 -15.42
N GLY A 59 -32.78 20.43 -16.27
CA GLY A 59 -31.42 20.73 -16.69
C GLY A 59 -31.37 20.92 -18.20
N ARG A 60 -31.65 22.15 -18.62
CA ARG A 60 -31.66 22.69 -19.98
C ARG A 60 -30.32 22.40 -20.68
N SER A 61 -30.28 21.43 -21.60
CA SER A 61 -29.14 21.21 -22.49
C SER A 61 -29.06 22.36 -23.49
N ARG A 62 -28.09 23.25 -23.29
CA ARG A 62 -27.75 24.28 -24.27
C ARG A 62 -26.72 23.70 -25.23
N GLU A 63 -27.12 23.64 -26.48
CA GLU A 63 -26.23 23.58 -27.64
C GLU A 63 -25.15 24.66 -27.52
N SER A 64 -23.89 24.25 -27.62
CA SER A 64 -22.77 25.16 -27.85
C SER A 64 -21.93 24.59 -28.98
N THR A 65 -22.27 25.05 -30.17
CA THR A 65 -21.37 25.09 -31.32
C THR A 65 -20.26 26.10 -31.01
N HIS A 66 -18.99 25.72 -31.17
CA HIS A 66 -17.84 26.57 -31.55
C HIS A 66 -16.65 25.62 -31.80
N ASN A 67 -16.30 25.38 -33.05
CA ASN A 67 -15.22 26.06 -33.79
C ASN A 67 -13.80 25.57 -33.44
N ARG A 68 -13.30 24.68 -34.31
CA ARG A 68 -12.11 24.92 -35.16
C ARG A 68 -10.86 25.48 -34.47
N GLU A 69 -9.93 24.58 -34.12
CA GLU A 69 -8.50 24.90 -34.24
C GLU A 69 -7.78 23.83 -35.06
N ARG A 70 -7.31 24.29 -36.23
CA ARG A 70 -6.38 23.60 -37.13
C ARG A 70 -5.08 23.36 -36.38
N LEU A 71 -4.71 22.09 -36.16
CA LEU A 71 -3.31 21.73 -36.02
C LEU A 71 -2.60 22.02 -37.35
N LYS A 72 -1.82 23.11 -37.39
CA LYS A 72 -0.77 23.29 -38.38
C LYS A 72 0.42 22.44 -37.93
N GLN A 73 0.65 21.33 -38.63
CA GLN A 73 1.95 20.66 -38.63
C GLN A 73 2.98 21.64 -39.21
N ILE A 74 3.99 21.96 -38.41
CA ILE A 74 5.17 22.70 -38.87
C ILE A 74 6.16 21.65 -39.41
N PRO A 75 6.69 21.80 -40.64
CA PRO A 75 7.71 20.90 -41.18
C PRO A 75 9.02 21.05 -40.42
N ASN A 76 9.61 19.92 -40.08
CA ASN A 76 10.91 19.81 -39.45
C ASN A 76 11.97 19.86 -40.57
N GLU A 77 12.37 21.06 -40.97
CA GLU A 77 13.48 21.27 -41.90
C GLU A 77 14.70 21.85 -41.20
N GLY A 78 15.78 21.06 -41.22
CA GLY A 78 17.11 21.51 -41.59
C GLY A 78 17.77 22.59 -40.74
N ARG A 79 18.77 22.19 -39.95
CA ARG A 79 20.00 22.99 -39.78
C ARG A 79 21.18 22.10 -39.41
N TYR A 80 21.91 21.69 -40.44
CA TYR A 80 23.34 21.49 -40.36
C TYR A 80 24.01 22.79 -39.92
N LEU A 81 24.73 22.80 -38.80
CA LEU A 81 25.83 23.75 -38.57
C LEU A 81 26.86 23.12 -37.63
N SER A 82 27.95 22.69 -38.26
CA SER A 82 29.35 22.96 -37.93
C SER A 82 29.87 22.81 -36.49
N ALA A 83 30.96 22.03 -36.45
CA ALA A 83 31.84 21.72 -35.33
C ALA A 83 32.33 22.91 -34.49
N PRO A 84 32.74 22.66 -33.24
CA PRO A 84 33.74 23.46 -32.56
C PRO A 84 35.14 22.88 -32.79
N CYS A 85 35.95 23.56 -33.58
CA CYS A 85 37.41 23.38 -33.57
C CYS A 85 37.93 23.66 -32.16
N GLN A 86 38.59 22.67 -31.57
CA GLN A 86 39.35 22.84 -30.34
C GLN A 86 40.56 23.74 -30.62
N ARG A 87 40.46 25.01 -30.22
CA ARG A 87 41.60 25.93 -30.23
C ARG A 87 42.35 25.74 -28.92
N SER A 88 43.45 24.99 -28.97
CA SER A 88 44.40 24.90 -27.85
C SER A 88 45.01 26.28 -27.60
N HIS A 89 44.62 26.92 -26.51
CA HIS A 89 45.33 28.10 -26.02
C HIS A 89 46.57 27.63 -25.27
N LYS A 90 47.74 27.94 -25.82
CA LYS A 90 49.01 27.93 -25.08
C LYS A 90 48.89 28.92 -23.90
N PRO A 91 49.32 28.58 -22.69
CA PRO A 91 49.49 29.57 -21.65
C PRO A 91 50.75 30.40 -21.96
N ALA A 92 50.55 31.68 -22.29
CA ALA A 92 51.60 32.68 -22.19
C ALA A 92 51.77 33.00 -20.70
N GLN A 93 52.90 32.55 -20.16
CA GLN A 93 53.31 32.73 -18.79
C GLN A 93 54.11 34.03 -18.74
N ASP A 94 53.42 35.16 -18.70
CA ASP A 94 54.04 36.46 -18.46
C ASP A 94 54.20 36.65 -16.95
N PHE A 95 55.38 36.32 -16.44
CA PHE A 95 55.83 36.78 -15.14
C PHE A 95 56.33 38.22 -15.28
N ASN A 96 55.62 39.10 -14.57
CA ASN A 96 55.96 40.48 -14.32
C ASN A 96 57.20 40.56 -13.42
N ASP A 97 58.11 41.46 -13.80
CA ASP A 97 58.92 42.36 -12.98
C ASP A 97 59.60 41.83 -11.71
N ASN A 98 60.92 41.76 -11.75
CA ASN A 98 61.74 42.25 -10.65
C ASN A 98 63.14 42.64 -11.15
N ASP A 99 63.25 43.88 -11.61
CA ASP A 99 64.52 44.57 -11.77
C ASP A 99 65.15 44.77 -10.38
N SER A 100 65.98 43.81 -9.97
CA SER A 100 66.92 43.96 -8.88
C SER A 100 68.15 44.71 -9.40
N ILE A 101 68.11 46.04 -9.33
CA ILE A 101 69.29 46.88 -9.57
C ILE A 101 69.92 47.19 -8.21
N SER A 102 71.08 46.57 -7.95
CA SER A 102 72.03 46.93 -6.90
C SER A 102 73.46 46.63 -7.39
N PRO A 103 74.51 47.24 -6.83
CA PRO A 103 75.17 48.37 -7.46
C PRO A 103 76.68 48.11 -7.53
N PHE A 104 77.23 47.92 -8.73
CA PHE A 104 78.68 47.76 -8.87
C PHE A 104 79.24 48.60 -10.02
N LEU A 105 79.98 49.62 -9.59
CA LEU A 105 81.14 50.21 -10.26
C LEU A 105 80.91 50.86 -11.63
N HIS A 106 80.48 52.13 -11.60
CA HIS A 106 81.13 53.14 -12.42
C HIS A 106 81.84 54.14 -11.50
N VAL A 107 83.11 53.82 -11.25
CA VAL A 107 84.15 54.78 -10.87
C VAL A 107 84.47 55.60 -12.12
N LEU A 108 84.78 56.89 -11.93
CA LEU A 108 85.08 57.93 -12.92
C LEU A 108 83.86 58.55 -13.64
N GLU A 109 83.30 59.60 -13.03
CA GLU A 109 83.17 60.94 -13.65
C GLU A 109 82.49 61.93 -12.68
N ASN A 110 83.10 62.13 -11.51
CA ASN A 110 82.82 63.30 -10.67
C ASN A 110 83.84 64.38 -11.01
N ASN A 111 83.53 65.27 -11.97
CA ASN A 111 84.04 66.66 -12.03
C ASN A 111 83.53 67.48 -13.24
N GLY A 112 82.22 67.50 -13.50
CA GLY A 112 81.66 68.25 -14.65
C GLY A 112 80.72 69.42 -14.35
N ASN A 113 80.24 69.59 -13.11
CA ASN A 113 79.00 70.34 -12.88
C ASN A 113 79.13 71.82 -12.49
N ASN A 114 80.32 72.42 -12.54
CA ASN A 114 80.47 73.86 -12.26
C ASN A 114 80.69 74.77 -13.47
N ARG A 115 80.54 74.28 -14.71
CA ARG A 115 80.62 75.11 -15.93
C ARG A 115 79.29 75.35 -16.67
N ARG A 116 78.14 74.93 -16.12
CA ARG A 116 76.84 75.20 -16.78
C ARG A 116 76.27 76.60 -16.51
N ASN A 117 76.83 77.33 -15.55
CA ASN A 117 76.32 78.63 -15.12
C ASN A 117 77.05 79.85 -15.73
N GLN A 118 78.03 79.65 -16.61
CA GLN A 118 78.72 80.75 -17.33
C GLN A 118 78.21 80.97 -18.76
N SER A 119 77.04 80.44 -19.09
CA SER A 119 76.35 80.83 -20.32
C SER A 119 75.91 82.29 -20.19
N SER A 120 76.25 83.10 -21.19
CA SER A 120 75.76 84.48 -21.29
C SER A 120 74.25 84.51 -21.04
N PRO A 121 73.70 85.51 -20.32
CA PRO A 121 72.25 85.62 -20.07
C PRO A 121 71.40 85.40 -21.33
N HIS A 122 71.92 85.80 -22.49
CA HIS A 122 71.33 85.58 -23.80
C HIS A 122 71.30 84.09 -24.23
N GLN A 123 72.37 83.32 -23.97
CA GLN A 123 72.42 81.89 -24.26
C GLN A 123 71.49 81.08 -23.35
N GLN A 124 71.34 81.45 -22.08
CA GLN A 124 70.34 80.85 -21.19
C GLN A 124 68.92 81.13 -21.67
N GLN A 125 68.64 82.35 -22.13
CA GLN A 125 67.33 82.70 -22.70
C GLN A 125 67.02 81.91 -23.97
N LEU A 126 68.00 81.69 -24.85
CA LEU A 126 67.84 80.88 -26.05
C LEU A 126 67.64 79.39 -25.73
N ALA A 127 68.39 78.85 -24.76
CA ALA A 127 68.22 77.47 -24.31
C ALA A 127 66.84 77.27 -23.66
N LYS A 128 66.39 78.24 -22.85
CA LYS A 128 65.07 78.25 -22.24
C LYS A 128 63.97 78.31 -23.30
N LYS A 129 64.03 79.27 -24.25
CA LYS A 129 63.12 79.35 -25.40
C LYS A 129 63.09 78.05 -26.21
N LYS A 130 64.25 77.44 -26.52
CA LYS A 130 64.31 76.16 -27.24
C LYS A 130 63.69 75.01 -26.43
N SER A 131 63.91 74.97 -25.12
CA SER A 131 63.30 73.97 -24.24
C SER A 131 61.79 74.16 -24.11
N ASP A 132 61.32 75.41 -24.04
CA ASP A 132 59.91 75.76 -23.95
C ASP A 132 59.19 75.47 -25.26
N TYR A 133 59.82 75.73 -26.42
CA TYR A 133 59.31 75.30 -27.73
C TYR A 133 59.22 73.77 -27.83
N LYS A 134 60.23 73.04 -27.36
CA LYS A 134 60.19 71.56 -27.33
C LYS A 134 59.09 71.04 -26.40
N LYS A 135 58.91 71.65 -25.22
CA LYS A 135 57.83 71.30 -24.29
C LYS A 135 56.46 71.63 -24.89
N ALA A 136 56.29 72.82 -25.47
CA ALA A 136 55.05 73.25 -26.13
C ALA A 136 54.70 72.35 -27.32
N ALA A 137 55.69 71.89 -28.09
CA ALA A 137 55.48 70.94 -29.17
C ALA A 137 55.13 69.51 -28.69
N GLN A 138 55.64 69.09 -27.52
CA GLN A 138 55.38 67.75 -26.96
C GLN A 138 54.08 67.67 -26.13
N GLN A 139 53.64 68.75 -25.49
CA GLN A 139 52.39 68.82 -24.71
C GLN A 139 51.15 68.30 -25.46
N PRO A 140 50.84 68.73 -26.70
CA PRO A 140 49.65 68.24 -27.41
C PRO A 140 49.73 66.75 -27.77
N SER A 141 50.94 66.22 -27.97
CA SER A 141 51.15 64.78 -28.21
C SER A 141 50.89 63.95 -26.96
N LYS A 142 51.30 64.44 -25.78
CA LYS A 142 51.06 63.79 -24.49
C LYS A 142 49.57 63.79 -24.11
N LEU A 143 48.91 64.94 -24.23
CA LEU A 143 47.47 65.07 -23.96
C LEU A 143 46.63 64.15 -24.88
N LYS A 144 46.98 64.05 -26.17
CA LYS A 144 46.31 63.13 -27.10
C LYS A 144 46.51 61.66 -26.76
N LYS A 145 47.65 61.29 -26.15
CA LYS A 145 47.87 59.90 -25.69
C LYS A 145 47.03 59.60 -24.45
N GLU A 146 47.06 60.49 -23.45
CA GLU A 146 46.25 60.35 -22.24
C GLU A 146 44.74 60.29 -22.54
N GLU A 147 44.25 61.11 -23.48
CA GLU A 147 42.84 61.06 -23.91
C GLU A 147 42.48 59.72 -24.56
N LYS A 148 43.36 59.17 -25.41
CA LYS A 148 43.17 57.85 -26.02
C LYS A 148 43.20 56.73 -24.99
N ASP A 149 44.10 56.80 -24.02
CA ASP A 149 44.21 55.80 -22.95
C ASP A 149 43.00 55.83 -22.03
N LYS A 150 42.49 57.02 -21.67
CA LYS A 150 41.22 57.17 -20.93
C LYS A 150 40.04 56.59 -21.70
N LYS A 151 39.91 56.91 -22.98
CA LYS A 151 38.84 56.37 -23.83
C LYS A 151 38.90 54.84 -23.93
N ARG A 152 40.10 54.27 -24.03
CA ARG A 152 40.31 52.82 -24.04
C ARG A 152 39.92 52.17 -22.70
N GLN A 153 40.28 52.80 -21.57
CA GLN A 153 39.89 52.32 -20.25
C GLN A 153 38.37 52.35 -20.06
N GLU A 154 37.69 53.42 -20.49
CA GLU A 154 36.23 53.54 -20.45
C GLU A 154 35.55 52.46 -21.30
N GLU A 155 36.05 52.19 -22.51
CA GLU A 155 35.54 51.12 -23.37
C GLU A 155 35.73 49.73 -22.74
N GLU A 156 36.88 49.46 -22.12
CA GLU A 156 37.16 48.22 -21.40
C GLU A 156 36.25 48.04 -20.17
N GLU A 157 36.03 49.09 -19.37
CA GLU A 157 35.09 49.05 -18.26
C GLU A 157 33.65 48.81 -18.70
N LEU A 158 33.23 49.47 -19.78
CA LEU A 158 31.89 49.32 -20.33
C LEU A 158 31.69 47.90 -20.90
N GLY A 159 32.74 47.31 -21.48
CA GLY A 159 32.79 45.90 -21.86
C GLY A 159 32.64 44.96 -20.65
N LYS A 160 33.37 45.21 -19.56
CA LYS A 160 33.28 44.44 -18.30
C LYS A 160 31.87 44.53 -17.70
N LYS A 161 31.31 45.74 -17.60
CA LYS A 161 29.94 45.98 -17.09
C LYS A 161 28.89 45.24 -17.92
N LYS A 162 28.99 45.29 -19.26
CA LYS A 162 28.10 44.53 -20.17
C LYS A 162 28.22 43.02 -19.95
N ARG A 163 29.44 42.49 -19.77
CA ARG A 163 29.65 41.06 -19.54
C ARG A 163 29.02 40.61 -18.22
N ILE A 164 29.25 41.35 -17.13
CA ILE A 164 28.65 41.08 -15.82
C ILE A 164 27.12 41.11 -15.91
N ALA A 165 26.54 42.11 -16.59
CA ALA A 165 25.09 42.19 -16.77
C ALA A 165 24.54 40.98 -17.52
N ARG A 166 25.20 40.53 -18.59
CA ARG A 166 24.81 39.33 -19.35
C ARG A 166 24.91 38.06 -18.51
N GLU A 167 25.97 37.91 -17.72
CA GLU A 167 26.13 36.75 -16.81
C GLU A 167 25.06 36.72 -15.72
N LYS A 168 24.69 37.88 -15.15
CA LYS A 168 23.56 38.00 -14.21
C LYS A 168 22.23 37.60 -14.83
N ILE A 169 21.95 38.06 -16.05
CA ILE A 169 20.72 37.68 -16.77
C ILE A 169 20.70 36.17 -17.04
N ARG A 170 21.83 35.62 -17.49
CA ARG A 170 21.95 34.18 -17.79
C ARG A 170 21.71 33.32 -16.55
N THR A 171 22.39 33.62 -15.45
CA THR A 171 22.24 32.89 -14.18
C THR A 171 20.82 33.00 -13.63
N TRP A 172 20.19 34.16 -13.75
CA TRP A 172 18.79 34.35 -13.36
C TRP A 172 17.82 33.50 -14.21
N LEU A 173 18.01 33.45 -15.53
CA LEU A 173 17.20 32.61 -16.42
C LEU A 173 17.38 31.12 -16.14
N GLU A 174 18.62 30.68 -15.92
CA GLU A 174 18.93 29.29 -15.53
C GLU A 174 18.28 28.95 -14.18
N GLY A 175 18.35 29.85 -13.20
CA GLY A 175 17.68 29.71 -11.91
C GLY A 175 16.15 29.60 -12.05
N LYS A 176 15.54 30.47 -12.87
CA LYS A 176 14.09 30.40 -13.14
C LYS A 176 13.69 29.10 -13.83
N LYS A 177 14.47 28.62 -14.80
CA LYS A 177 14.23 27.34 -15.46
C LYS A 177 14.26 26.19 -14.46
N LEU A 178 15.29 26.14 -13.61
CA LEU A 178 15.42 25.11 -12.58
C LEU A 178 14.25 25.12 -11.61
N GLU A 179 13.82 26.31 -11.16
CA GLU A 179 12.67 26.47 -10.28
C GLU A 179 11.39 25.92 -10.91
N THR A 180 11.12 26.27 -12.18
CA THR A 180 9.94 25.75 -12.89
C THR A 180 9.98 24.22 -13.08
N MET A 181 11.17 23.64 -13.29
CA MET A 181 11.33 22.19 -13.39
C MET A 181 11.05 21.51 -12.06
N LYS A 182 11.58 22.05 -10.95
CA LYS A 182 11.30 21.55 -9.60
C LYS A 182 9.82 21.60 -9.26
N GLN A 183 9.14 22.69 -9.59
CA GLN A 183 7.69 22.82 -9.36
C GLN A 183 6.88 21.80 -10.17
N LYS A 184 7.27 21.54 -11.42
CA LYS A 184 6.65 20.50 -12.25
C LYS A 184 6.87 19.10 -11.67
N GLU A 185 8.09 18.80 -11.24
CA GLU A 185 8.43 17.52 -10.62
C GLU A 185 7.62 17.30 -9.32
N LEU A 186 7.53 18.31 -8.47
CA LEU A 186 6.70 18.25 -7.26
C LEU A 186 5.21 18.07 -7.58
N ALA A 187 4.70 18.73 -8.62
CA ALA A 187 3.32 18.54 -9.06
C ALA A 187 3.06 17.13 -9.59
N GLU A 188 4.00 16.55 -10.34
CA GLU A 188 3.92 15.18 -10.85
C GLU A 188 3.98 14.15 -9.71
N ILE A 189 4.85 14.35 -8.72
CA ILE A 189 4.90 13.53 -7.50
C ILE A 189 3.59 13.63 -6.72
N ALA A 190 3.02 14.82 -6.59
CA ALA A 190 1.73 15.00 -5.92
C ALA A 190 0.60 14.27 -6.65
N GLN A 191 0.54 14.40 -7.98
CA GLN A 191 -0.48 13.75 -8.81
C GLN A 191 -0.36 12.22 -8.77
N THR A 192 0.86 11.68 -8.88
CA THR A 192 1.09 10.23 -8.79
C THR A 192 0.72 9.69 -7.41
N LYS A 193 1.06 10.41 -6.33
CA LYS A 193 0.66 10.05 -4.96
C LYS A 193 -0.87 10.03 -4.80
N GLU A 194 -1.58 11.03 -5.32
CA GLU A 194 -3.04 11.08 -5.29
C GLU A 194 -3.65 9.90 -6.06
N ASN A 195 -3.15 9.61 -7.26
CA ASN A 195 -3.61 8.48 -8.08
C ASN A 195 -3.41 7.14 -7.37
N ILE A 196 -2.25 6.93 -6.73
CA ILE A 196 -1.97 5.72 -5.94
C ILE A 196 -2.94 5.61 -4.76
N GLN A 197 -3.20 6.70 -4.04
CA GLN A 197 -4.16 6.71 -2.94
C GLN A 197 -5.59 6.40 -3.42
N ALA A 198 -6.02 6.96 -4.54
CA ALA A 198 -7.32 6.68 -5.14
C ALA A 198 -7.44 5.22 -5.57
N ALA A 199 -6.40 4.65 -6.20
CA ALA A 199 -6.34 3.25 -6.58
C ALA A 199 -6.42 2.32 -5.35
N ASN A 200 -5.68 2.64 -4.29
CA ASN A 200 -5.70 1.87 -3.04
C ASN A 200 -7.09 1.88 -2.38
N LYS A 201 -7.78 3.04 -2.36
CA LYS A 201 -9.15 3.12 -1.84
C LYS A 201 -10.11 2.24 -2.65
N ARG A 202 -9.99 2.24 -3.98
CA ARG A 202 -10.80 1.36 -4.85
C ARG A 202 -10.52 -0.11 -4.60
N LEU A 203 -9.24 -0.50 -4.45
CA LEU A 203 -8.87 -1.87 -4.12
C LEU A 203 -9.42 -2.32 -2.76
N GLN A 204 -9.42 -1.44 -1.75
CA GLN A 204 -10.03 -1.73 -0.45
C GLN A 204 -11.55 -1.94 -0.57
N GLN A 205 -12.23 -1.12 -1.36
CA GLN A 205 -13.68 -1.28 -1.61
C GLN A 205 -13.98 -2.62 -2.30
N ILE A 206 -13.23 -2.96 -3.35
CA ILE A 206 -13.40 -4.24 -4.06
C ILE A 206 -13.19 -5.43 -3.10
N LYS A 207 -12.11 -5.40 -2.31
CA LYS A 207 -11.85 -6.45 -1.31
C LYS A 207 -12.96 -6.55 -0.27
N ALA A 208 -13.47 -5.42 0.23
CA ALA A 208 -14.57 -5.43 1.19
C ALA A 208 -15.85 -6.03 0.59
N GLU A 209 -16.16 -5.71 -0.67
CA GLU A 209 -17.29 -6.30 -1.38
C GLU A 209 -17.14 -7.80 -1.62
N GLU A 210 -15.93 -8.26 -1.97
CA GLU A 210 -15.63 -9.69 -2.14
C GLU A 210 -15.79 -10.45 -0.82
N MET A 211 -15.18 -9.96 0.26
CA MET A 211 -15.31 -10.55 1.60
C MET A 211 -16.77 -10.60 2.06
N TYR A 212 -17.54 -9.55 1.77
CA TYR A 212 -18.97 -9.53 2.09
C TYR A 212 -19.77 -10.57 1.29
N LYS A 213 -19.48 -10.72 -0.01
CA LYS A 213 -20.11 -11.74 -0.86
C LYS A 213 -19.77 -13.15 -0.37
N GLU A 214 -18.52 -13.40 0.00
CA GLU A 214 -18.08 -14.67 0.56
C GLU A 214 -18.76 -14.98 1.89
N TRP A 215 -18.82 -14.00 2.80
CA TRP A 215 -19.53 -14.14 4.06
C TRP A 215 -21.02 -14.47 3.86
N LEU A 216 -21.67 -13.83 2.88
CA LEU A 216 -23.06 -14.15 2.53
C LEU A 216 -23.22 -15.58 2.01
N LYS A 217 -22.28 -16.08 1.20
CA LYS A 217 -22.28 -17.49 0.73
C LYS A 217 -22.10 -18.45 1.90
N ALA A 218 -21.07 -18.26 2.70
CA ALA A 218 -20.79 -19.08 3.88
C ALA A 218 -21.99 -19.09 4.86
N LYS A 219 -22.64 -17.95 5.06
CA LYS A 219 -23.85 -17.86 5.90
C LYS A 219 -25.03 -18.63 5.35
N LYS A 220 -25.21 -18.67 4.03
CA LYS A 220 -26.26 -19.49 3.38
C LYS A 220 -25.94 -20.97 3.50
N GLU A 221 -24.70 -21.36 3.23
CA GLU A 221 -24.23 -22.74 3.35
C GLU A 221 -24.38 -23.26 4.79
N ALA A 222 -23.96 -22.46 5.79
CA ALA A 222 -24.14 -22.81 7.20
C ALA A 222 -25.61 -23.03 7.58
N LYS A 223 -26.54 -22.23 7.04
CA LYS A 223 -27.98 -22.43 7.25
C LYS A 223 -28.47 -23.74 6.64
N ILE A 224 -28.02 -24.08 5.43
CA ILE A 224 -28.39 -25.33 4.76
C ILE A 224 -27.86 -26.53 5.54
N VAL A 225 -26.60 -26.50 5.96
CA VAL A 225 -25.97 -27.56 6.76
C VAL A 225 -26.71 -27.75 8.09
N GLU A 226 -27.05 -26.67 8.79
CA GLU A 226 -27.80 -26.77 10.05
C GLU A 226 -29.21 -27.32 9.84
N GLN A 227 -29.88 -26.96 8.74
CA GLN A 227 -31.19 -27.53 8.39
C GLN A 227 -31.08 -29.04 8.12
N GLN A 228 -30.08 -29.47 7.34
CA GLN A 228 -29.82 -30.88 7.07
C GLN A 228 -29.49 -31.66 8.35
N ARG A 229 -28.70 -31.06 9.25
CA ARG A 229 -28.39 -31.66 10.56
C ARG A 229 -29.65 -31.86 11.40
N ARG A 230 -30.54 -30.86 11.44
CA ARG A 230 -31.82 -30.98 12.17
C ARG A 230 -32.75 -32.03 11.55
N GLU A 231 -32.80 -32.11 10.23
CA GLU A 231 -33.64 -33.09 9.54
C GLU A 231 -33.13 -34.52 9.76
N THR A 232 -31.82 -34.74 9.66
CA THR A 232 -31.20 -36.04 9.93
C THR A 232 -31.39 -36.46 11.38
N GLU A 233 -31.23 -35.54 12.34
CA GLU A 233 -31.50 -35.78 13.76
C GLU A 233 -32.98 -36.13 14.00
N ARG A 234 -33.91 -35.40 13.37
CA ARG A 234 -35.35 -35.70 13.46
C ARG A 234 -35.67 -37.08 12.90
N ARG A 235 -35.17 -37.43 11.71
CA ARG A 235 -35.38 -38.76 11.10
C ARG A 235 -34.79 -39.88 11.97
N SER A 236 -33.63 -39.65 12.57
CA SER A 236 -33.00 -40.60 13.49
C SER A 236 -33.87 -40.84 14.74
N ARG A 237 -34.44 -39.78 15.32
CA ARG A 237 -35.37 -39.88 16.46
C ARG A 237 -36.65 -40.64 16.07
N GLU A 238 -37.25 -40.32 14.93
CA GLU A 238 -38.45 -41.00 14.43
C GLU A 238 -38.20 -42.51 14.23
N LEU A 239 -37.05 -42.89 13.65
CA LEU A 239 -36.66 -44.30 13.51
C LEU A 239 -36.48 -45.01 14.86
N ALA A 240 -35.82 -44.36 15.82
CA ALA A 240 -35.63 -44.90 17.16
C ALA A 240 -36.96 -45.09 17.90
N GLU A 241 -37.91 -44.16 17.73
CA GLU A 241 -39.26 -44.30 18.30
C GLU A 241 -40.04 -45.44 17.67
N LEU A 242 -39.98 -45.60 16.34
CA LEU A 242 -40.62 -46.71 15.64
C LEU A 242 -40.05 -48.06 16.09
N GLU A 243 -38.72 -48.15 16.27
CA GLU A 243 -38.09 -49.38 16.77
C GLU A 243 -38.53 -49.69 18.21
N LYS A 244 -38.59 -48.68 19.09
CA LYS A 244 -39.12 -48.85 20.45
C LYS A 244 -40.56 -49.37 20.43
N ARG A 245 -41.42 -48.80 19.58
CA ARG A 245 -42.83 -49.25 19.42
C ARG A 245 -42.90 -50.69 18.94
N LYS A 246 -42.08 -51.09 17.95
CA LYS A 246 -42.00 -52.47 17.47
C LYS A 246 -41.58 -53.44 18.58
N ARG A 247 -40.53 -53.12 19.35
CA ARG A 247 -40.07 -53.96 20.48
C ARG A 247 -41.14 -54.12 21.55
N VAL A 248 -41.87 -53.04 21.87
CA VAL A 248 -42.99 -53.10 22.83
C VAL A 248 -44.10 -53.99 22.30
N GLU A 249 -44.50 -53.85 21.04
CA GLU A 249 -45.54 -54.69 20.42
C GLU A 249 -45.11 -56.16 20.37
N GLU A 250 -43.88 -56.46 19.98
CA GLU A 250 -43.32 -57.82 20.00
C GLU A 250 -43.34 -58.44 21.40
N SER A 251 -42.97 -57.66 22.42
CA SER A 251 -43.01 -58.11 23.82
C SER A 251 -44.44 -58.38 24.29
N PHE A 252 -45.40 -57.54 23.88
CA PHE A 252 -46.81 -57.71 24.19
C PHE A 252 -47.39 -58.96 23.51
N GLN A 253 -47.08 -59.17 22.23
CA GLN A 253 -47.49 -60.37 21.50
C GLN A 253 -46.87 -61.65 22.08
N ALA A 254 -45.59 -61.60 22.48
CA ALA A 254 -44.93 -62.70 23.16
C ALA A 254 -45.62 -63.03 24.49
N TRP A 255 -45.98 -62.02 25.28
CA TRP A 255 -46.74 -62.19 26.52
C TRP A 255 -48.13 -62.80 26.27
N LEU A 256 -48.85 -62.36 25.23
CA LEU A 256 -50.14 -62.95 24.85
C LEU A 256 -50.01 -64.44 24.47
N ARG A 257 -48.99 -64.79 23.68
CA ARG A 257 -48.71 -66.19 23.31
C ARG A 257 -48.36 -67.04 24.53
N ALA A 258 -47.51 -66.52 25.42
CA ALA A 258 -47.15 -67.21 26.68
C ALA A 258 -48.38 -67.39 27.59
N LYS A 259 -49.26 -66.40 27.69
CA LYS A 259 -50.51 -66.51 28.46
C LYS A 259 -51.44 -67.58 27.89
N LYS A 260 -51.62 -67.63 26.56
CA LYS A 260 -52.40 -68.68 25.88
C LYS A 260 -51.83 -70.07 26.13
N ALA A 261 -50.50 -70.25 26.00
CA ALA A 261 -49.83 -71.53 26.26
C ALA A 261 -49.91 -71.96 27.74
N ASN A 262 -49.85 -71.01 28.67
CA ASN A 262 -50.03 -71.29 30.09
C ASN A 262 -51.48 -71.68 30.43
N LEU A 263 -52.47 -71.09 29.76
CA LEU A 263 -53.88 -71.41 29.97
C LEU A 263 -54.23 -72.82 29.47
N THR A 264 -53.67 -73.25 28.34
CA THR A 264 -53.86 -74.63 27.85
C THR A 264 -53.14 -75.66 28.70
N ARG A 265 -51.99 -75.31 29.30
CA ARG A 265 -51.20 -76.23 30.14
C ARG A 265 -51.70 -76.33 31.58
N ARG A 266 -52.32 -75.27 32.11
CA ARG A 266 -52.93 -75.26 33.45
C ARG A 266 -54.40 -75.65 33.38
N GLN A 267 -54.68 -76.90 33.05
CA GLN A 267 -55.89 -77.54 33.59
C GLN A 267 -55.64 -77.78 35.08
N THR A 268 -55.73 -76.72 35.90
CA THR A 268 -55.80 -76.92 37.35
C THR A 268 -57.18 -77.46 37.66
N PRO A 269 -57.30 -78.62 38.33
CA PRO A 269 -58.60 -79.18 38.67
C PRO A 269 -59.38 -78.16 39.49
N TYR A 270 -60.61 -77.85 39.06
CA TYR A 270 -61.45 -76.84 39.69
C TYR A 270 -61.85 -77.25 41.11
N THR A 271 -62.04 -78.55 41.33
CA THR A 271 -62.49 -79.08 42.61
C THR A 271 -61.64 -80.30 42.99
N LYS A 272 -61.41 -80.46 44.30
CA LYS A 272 -60.73 -81.61 44.90
C LYS A 272 -61.73 -82.23 45.88
N CYS A 273 -61.94 -83.54 45.80
CA CYS A 273 -62.68 -84.28 46.83
C CYS A 273 -61.78 -85.37 47.42
N ILE A 274 -62.15 -85.87 48.60
CA ILE A 274 -61.52 -87.04 49.20
C ILE A 274 -62.58 -88.13 49.22
N SER A 275 -62.32 -89.24 48.53
CA SER A 275 -63.19 -90.41 48.54
C SER A 275 -62.35 -91.63 48.92
N GLY A 276 -62.78 -92.40 49.92
CA GLY A 276 -62.08 -93.59 50.39
C GLY A 276 -60.63 -93.34 50.87
N GLY A 277 -60.33 -92.15 51.39
CA GLY A 277 -58.98 -91.77 51.83
C GLY A 277 -58.03 -91.31 50.72
N VAL A 278 -58.47 -91.31 49.45
CA VAL A 278 -57.68 -90.86 48.29
C VAL A 278 -58.21 -89.51 47.78
N VAL A 279 -57.30 -88.57 47.50
CA VAL A 279 -57.65 -87.26 46.93
C VAL A 279 -57.91 -87.40 45.42
N ILE A 280 -59.17 -87.22 45.01
CA ILE A 280 -59.59 -87.23 43.61
C ILE A 280 -59.71 -85.77 43.12
N LYS A 281 -59.15 -85.50 41.94
CA LYS A 281 -59.11 -84.17 41.31
C LYS A 281 -60.06 -84.15 40.11
N TYR A 282 -60.97 -83.18 40.05
CA TYR A 282 -61.90 -83.02 38.93
C TYR A 282 -61.54 -81.80 38.09
N PHE A 283 -61.48 -82.00 36.77
CA PHE A 283 -61.17 -80.94 35.81
C PHE A 283 -62.44 -80.24 35.28
N ASP A 284 -63.62 -80.82 35.50
CA ASP A 284 -64.92 -80.24 35.18
C ASP A 284 -65.63 -79.77 36.47
N ARG A 285 -66.24 -78.58 36.44
CA ARG A 285 -67.01 -78.03 37.57
C ARG A 285 -68.31 -78.80 37.81
N MET A 286 -68.80 -79.52 36.80
CA MET A 286 -70.03 -80.30 36.88
C MET A 286 -69.82 -81.78 37.21
N ALA A 287 -68.55 -82.22 37.31
CA ALA A 287 -68.25 -83.58 37.73
C ALA A 287 -68.46 -83.73 39.24
N ALA A 288 -69.64 -84.23 39.63
CA ALA A 288 -69.88 -84.70 40.99
C ALA A 288 -69.33 -86.14 41.13
N PRO A 289 -68.68 -86.49 42.25
CA PRO A 289 -68.39 -87.90 42.55
C PRO A 289 -69.69 -88.71 42.54
N GLU A 290 -69.64 -89.94 42.01
CA GLU A 290 -70.70 -90.92 42.25
C GLU A 290 -70.90 -91.03 43.77
N PRO A 291 -72.13 -90.84 44.29
CA PRO A 291 -72.38 -90.92 45.72
C PRO A 291 -72.02 -92.32 46.22
N GLY A 292 -71.19 -92.39 47.26
CA GLY A 292 -70.66 -93.65 47.83
C GLY A 292 -71.70 -94.60 48.43
N PHE A 293 -72.98 -94.29 48.30
CA PHE A 293 -74.11 -95.08 48.78
C PHE A 293 -74.78 -95.92 47.67
N VAL A 294 -74.32 -95.84 46.42
CA VAL A 294 -74.82 -96.71 45.34
C VAL A 294 -74.19 -98.10 45.50
N ASN A 295 -74.92 -99.00 46.15
CA ASN A 295 -74.57 -100.41 46.21
C ASN A 295 -74.59 -101.01 44.79
N LYS A 296 -73.41 -101.32 44.24
CA LYS A 296 -73.27 -101.89 42.88
C LYS A 296 -73.80 -103.33 42.78
N ASN A 297 -74.12 -103.95 43.91
CA ASN A 297 -74.86 -105.19 43.93
C ASN A 297 -76.35 -104.85 43.93
N SER A 298 -77.00 -104.99 42.78
CA SER A 298 -78.47 -105.00 42.69
C SER A 298 -78.99 -106.27 43.37
N TRP A 299 -79.56 -106.15 44.57
CA TRP A 299 -80.21 -107.29 45.26
C TRP A 299 -81.65 -107.53 44.77
N VAL A 300 -81.92 -107.17 43.52
CA VAL A 300 -83.20 -107.42 42.84
C VAL A 300 -82.85 -108.01 41.48
N SER A 301 -83.05 -109.33 41.36
CA SER A 301 -83.18 -110.04 40.08
C SER A 301 -84.66 -110.10 39.71
#